data_AF-A0A7X6NYD5-F1
#
_entry.id   AF-A0A7X6NYD5-F1
#
_cell.length_a   1.000
_cell.length_b   1.000
_cell.length_c   1.000
_cell.angle_alpha   90.00
_cell.angle_beta   90.00
_cell.angle_gamma   90.00
#
_symmetry.space_group_name_H-M   'P 1'
#
loop_
_entity.id
_entity.type
_entity.pdbx_description
1 polymer ?
#
loop_
_entity_poly.entity_id
_entity_poly.type
_entity_poly.pdbx_seq_one_letter_code
_entity_poly.pdbx_strand_id
1 'polypeptide(L)'
;MIVYDFDDTIYQGDSGVDFFKYCFSKRPILVLLSLLKTIIFLPLYALKIIRTKELKEKIFSFIKRCNNIDELVEDFWDLNEYKIKSWYLKQQSKD
;
A
#
# COMPACT_ATOMS: atom_id res chain seq x y z
N MET A 1 -1.96 14.99 -22.80
CA MET A 1 -2.19 14.48 -21.43
C MET A 1 -0.85 14.06 -20.86
N ILE A 2 -0.42 14.63 -19.74
CA ILE A 2 0.79 14.20 -19.03
C ILE A 2 0.35 13.15 -18.01
N VAL A 3 1.02 12.01 -17.97
CA VAL A 3 0.76 10.94 -17.01
C VAL A 3 1.91 10.93 -16.01
N TYR A 4 1.59 11.10 -14.73
CA TYR A 4 2.56 11.06 -13.64
C TYR A 4 2.53 9.70 -12.96
N ASP A 5 3.68 9.27 -12.45
CA ASP A 5 3.71 8.22 -11.44
C ASP A 5 3.05 8.73 -10.14
N PHE A 6 2.54 7.83 -9.32
CA PHE A 6 1.86 8.23 -8.08
C PHE A 6 2.87 8.37 -6.94
N ASP A 7 3.52 7.26 -6.58
CA ASP A 7 4.49 7.20 -5.49
C ASP A 7 5.73 8.04 -5.84
N ASP A 8 6.31 8.68 -4.83
CA ASP A 8 7.42 9.65 -4.90
C ASP A 8 7.24 10.86 -5.84
N THR A 9 6.20 10.90 -6.68
CA THR A 9 5.92 11.96 -7.65
C THR A 9 4.74 12.82 -7.19
N ILE A 10 3.51 12.26 -7.15
CA ILE A 10 2.30 12.93 -6.64
C ILE A 10 2.23 12.81 -5.12
N TYR A 11 2.44 11.61 -4.60
CA TYR A 11 2.43 11.30 -3.18
C TYR A 11 3.85 11.43 -2.60
N GLN A 12 3.97 11.96 -1.38
CA GLN A 12 5.24 12.05 -0.68
C GLN A 12 5.58 10.71 -0.02
N GLY A 13 6.35 9.88 -0.73
CA GLY A 13 6.80 8.55 -0.30
C GLY A 13 6.11 7.40 -1.06
N ASP A 14 6.09 6.20 -0.45
CA ASP A 14 5.41 5.00 -0.97
C ASP A 14 4.08 4.82 -0.22
N SER A 15 2.97 5.03 -0.93
CA SER A 15 1.62 4.92 -0.39
C SER A 15 1.27 3.50 0.05
N GLY A 16 1.83 2.48 -0.61
CA GLY A 16 1.66 1.07 -0.23
C GLY A 16 2.30 0.74 1.12
N VAL A 17 3.49 1.28 1.39
CA VAL A 17 4.18 1.12 2.69
C VAL A 17 3.40 1.82 3.80
N ASP A 18 2.90 3.03 3.54
CA ASP A 18 2.09 3.75 4.52
C ASP A 18 0.76 3.05 4.78
N PHE A 19 0.11 2.55 3.74
CA PHE A 19 -1.11 1.75 3.86
C PHE A 19 -0.87 0.45 4.63
N PHE A 20 0.27 -0.20 4.41
CA PHE A 20 0.66 -1.39 5.16
C PHE A 20 0.83 -1.09 6.65
N LYS A 21 1.55 0.00 6.99
CA LYS A 21 1.72 0.44 8.39
C LYS A 21 0.38 0.78 9.04
N TYR A 22 -0.50 1.46 8.30
CA TYR A 22 -1.86 1.76 8.76
C TYR A 22 -2.67 0.49 9.05
N CYS A 23 -2.67 -0.47 8.12
CA CYS A 23 -3.31 -1.77 8.30
C CYS A 23 -2.72 -2.55 9.49
N PHE A 24 -1.40 -2.46 9.71
CA PHE A 24 -0.74 -3.09 10.85
C PHE A 24 -1.21 -2.49 12.19
N SER A 25 -1.42 -1.17 12.24
CA SER A 25 -1.96 -0.48 13.42
C SER A 25 -3.41 -0.86 13.73
N LYS A 26 -4.27 -0.93 12.70
CA LYS A 26 -5.72 -1.20 12.87
C LYS A 26 -6.06 -2.69 13.00
N ARG A 27 -5.34 -3.57 12.29
CA ARG A 27 -5.62 -5.00 12.20
C ARG A 27 -4.34 -5.85 12.30
N PRO A 28 -3.58 -5.73 13.40
CA PRO A 28 -2.24 -6.34 13.54
C PRO A 28 -2.27 -7.87 13.35
N ILE A 29 -3.30 -8.55 13.86
CA ILE A 29 -3.42 -10.01 13.76
C ILE A 29 -3.56 -10.46 12.29
N LEU A 30 -4.38 -9.77 11.49
CA LEU A 30 -4.57 -10.14 10.09
C LEU A 30 -3.29 -9.95 9.28
N VAL A 31 -2.61 -8.82 9.50
CA VAL A 31 -1.34 -8.52 8.83
C VAL A 31 -0.26 -9.52 9.26
N LEU A 32 -0.14 -9.81 10.56
CA LEU A 32 0.84 -10.78 11.08
C LEU A 32 0.62 -12.18 10.53
N LEU A 33 -0.64 -12.65 10.46
CA LEU A 33 -0.96 -13.93 9.81
C LEU A 33 -0.57 -13.96 8.34
N SER A 34 -0.70 -12.83 7.63
CA SER A 34 -0.26 -12.70 6.23
C SER A 34 1.25 -12.76 6.10
N LEU A 35 1.97 -12.07 6.97
CA LEU A 35 3.44 -12.09 7.02
C LEU A 35 3.93 -13.51 7.31
N LEU A 36 3.39 -14.18 8.32
CA LEU A 36 3.71 -15.58 8.66
C LEU A 36 3.49 -16.51 7.46
N LYS A 37 2.36 -16.36 6.75
CA LYS A 37 2.10 -17.12 5.52
C LYS A 37 3.06 -16.77 4.39
N THR A 38 3.61 -15.56 4.37
CA THR A 38 4.53 -15.13 3.31
C THR A 38 5.98 -15.59 3.58
N ILE A 39 6.34 -15.92 4.83
CA ILE A 39 7.68 -16.41 5.19
C ILE A 39 8.07 -17.66 4.38
N ILE A 40 7.12 -18.55 4.08
CA ILE A 40 7.37 -19.76 3.28
C ILE A 40 7.84 -19.45 1.84
N PHE A 41 7.58 -18.24 1.34
CA PHE A 41 7.97 -17.79 0.01
C PHE A 41 9.34 -17.08 -0.01
N LEU A 42 9.92 -16.75 1.16
CA LEU A 42 11.24 -16.10 1.24
C LEU A 42 12.37 -16.93 0.60
N PRO A 43 12.44 -18.27 0.76
CA PRO A 43 13.43 -19.08 0.05
C PRO A 43 13.26 -19.01 -1.46
N LEU A 44 12.01 -18.99 -1.96
CA LEU A 44 11.73 -18.87 -3.40
C LEU A 44 12.16 -17.51 -3.94
N TYR A 45 12.00 -16.44 -3.15
CA TYR A 45 12.48 -15.11 -3.50
C TYR A 45 14.02 -15.05 -3.52
N ALA A 46 14.68 -15.65 -2.52
CA ALA A 46 16.14 -15.72 -2.46
C ALA A 46 16.73 -16.50 -3.65
N LEU A 47 16.06 -17.56 -4.09
CA LEU A 47 16.40 -18.32 -5.30
C LEU A 47 16.01 -17.61 -6.60
N LYS A 48 15.47 -16.38 -6.53
CA LYS A 48 14.97 -15.58 -7.67
C LYS A 48 13.90 -16.28 -8.50
N ILE A 49 13.20 -17.26 -7.93
CA ILE A 49 12.09 -17.97 -8.56
C ILE A 49 10.85 -17.08 -8.63
N ILE A 50 10.61 -16.29 -7.58
CA ILE A 50 9.52 -15.30 -7.52
C ILE A 50 10.08 -13.87 -7.46
N ARG A 51 9.33 -12.91 -8.00
CA ARG A 51 9.71 -11.49 -7.99
C ARG A 51 9.21 -10.76 -6.75
N THR A 52 9.78 -9.59 -6.48
CA THR A 52 9.37 -8.72 -5.38
C THR A 52 7.88 -8.36 -5.44
N LYS A 53 7.34 -8.18 -6.66
CA LYS A 53 5.91 -7.93 -6.87
C LYS A 53 5.05 -9.07 -6.32
N GLU A 54 5.42 -10.32 -6.61
CA GLU A 54 4.68 -11.50 -6.16
C GLU A 54 4.75 -11.64 -4.63
N LEU A 55 5.90 -11.31 -4.03
CA LEU A 55 6.03 -11.26 -2.58
C LEU A 55 5.11 -10.20 -1.97
N LYS A 56 5.08 -8.98 -2.53
CA LYS A 56 4.16 -7.91 -2.12
C LYS A 56 2.70 -8.37 -2.23
N GLU A 57 2.30 -9.01 -3.31
CA GLU A 57 0.93 -9.55 -3.48
C GLU A 57 0.57 -10.59 -2.40
N LYS A 58 1.51 -11.45 -2.01
CA LYS A 58 1.28 -12.39 -0.89
C LYS A 58 1.16 -11.66 0.45
N ILE A 59 2.02 -10.67 0.71
CA ILE A 59 1.93 -9.84 1.93
C ILE A 59 0.57 -9.16 2.01
N PHE A 60 0.12 -8.51 0.94
CA PHE A 60 -1.17 -7.79 0.89
C PHE A 60 -2.40 -8.70 0.73
N SER A 61 -2.23 -10.02 0.65
CA SER A 61 -3.36 -10.95 0.50
C SER A 61 -4.36 -10.90 1.68
N PHE A 62 -3.96 -10.36 2.83
CA PHE A 62 -4.88 -10.12 3.96
C PHE A 62 -6.02 -9.17 3.62
N ILE A 63 -5.86 -8.27 2.65
CA ILE A 63 -6.89 -7.32 2.23
C ILE A 63 -8.18 -8.06 1.84
N LYS A 64 -8.05 -9.23 1.19
CA LYS A 64 -9.19 -10.08 0.81
C LYS A 64 -9.99 -10.62 1.99
N ARG A 65 -9.45 -10.53 3.21
CA ARG A 65 -10.09 -10.97 4.46
C ARG A 65 -10.63 -9.77 5.27
N CYS A 66 -10.51 -8.55 4.76
CA CYS A 66 -11.10 -7.37 5.36
C CYS A 66 -12.54 -7.21 4.87
N ASN A 67 -13.52 -7.40 5.77
CA ASN A 67 -14.94 -7.23 5.43
C ASN A 67 -15.31 -5.77 5.10
N ASN A 68 -14.60 -4.79 5.67
CA ASN A 68 -14.85 -3.36 5.47
C ASN A 68 -13.59 -2.71 4.91
N ILE A 69 -13.23 -3.06 3.67
CA ILE A 69 -12.02 -2.52 3.04
C ILE A 69 -12.23 -1.06 2.62
N ASP A 70 -13.42 -0.69 2.17
CA ASP A 70 -13.72 0.67 1.71
C ASP A 70 -13.56 1.69 2.85
N GLU A 71 -14.16 1.43 4.01
CA GLU A 71 -13.98 2.23 5.23
C GLU A 71 -12.51 2.32 5.64
N LEU A 72 -11.75 1.22 5.51
CA LEU A 72 -10.33 1.20 5.87
C LEU A 72 -9.50 2.08 4.92
N VAL A 73 -9.88 2.16 3.64
CA VAL A 73 -9.23 3.01 2.64
C VAL A 73 -9.61 4.48 2.84
N GLU A 74 -10.87 4.77 3.15
CA GLU A 74 -11.34 6.12 3.48
C GLU A 74 -10.59 6.66 4.71
N ASP A 75 -10.59 5.93 5.82
CA ASP A 75 -9.85 6.30 7.03
C ASP A 75 -8.34 6.48 6.77
N PHE A 76 -7.76 5.69 5.86
CA PHE A 76 -6.35 5.81 5.50
C PHE A 76 -6.08 7.15 4.80
N TRP A 77 -6.96 7.55 3.88
CA TRP A 77 -6.81 8.80 3.15
C TRP A 77 -7.07 10.00 4.03
N ASP A 78 -8.05 9.95 4.93
CA ASP A 78 -8.27 11.01 5.93
C ASP A 78 -7.00 11.33 6.74
N LEU A 79 -6.17 10.31 6.98
CA LEU A 79 -4.90 10.46 7.71
C LEU A 79 -3.70 10.80 6.83
N ASN A 80 -3.69 10.50 5.54
CA ASN A 80 -2.50 10.59 4.67
C ASN A 80 -2.66 11.51 3.46
N GLU A 81 -3.84 12.06 3.20
CA GLU A 81 -4.10 12.95 2.06
C GLU A 81 -3.17 14.18 2.08
N TYR A 82 -2.76 14.64 3.26
CA TYR A 82 -1.79 15.73 3.43
C TYR A 82 -0.43 15.46 2.75
N LYS A 83 -0.09 14.20 2.44
CA LYS A 83 1.13 13.80 1.73
C LYS A 83 0.99 13.96 0.21
N ILE A 84 -0.18 14.27 -0.32
CA ILE A 84 -0.35 14.64 -1.73
C ILE A 84 0.32 16.00 -1.93
N LYS A 85 1.28 16.05 -2.85
CA LYS A 85 2.08 17.26 -3.06
C LYS A 85 1.22 18.37 -3.65
N SER A 86 1.33 19.55 -3.05
CA SER A 86 0.51 20.73 -3.41
C SER A 86 0.63 21.18 -4.87
N TRP A 87 1.74 20.88 -5.56
CA TRP A 87 1.88 21.22 -6.98
C TRP A 87 0.85 20.49 -7.85
N TYR A 88 0.52 19.25 -7.50
CA TYR A 88 -0.44 18.43 -8.23
C TYR A 88 -1.88 18.93 -7.99
N LEU A 89 -2.20 19.28 -6.74
CA LEU A 89 -3.50 19.87 -6.37
C LEU A 89 -3.76 21.20 -7.09
N LYS A 90 -2.73 22.06 -7.17
CA LYS A 90 -2.80 23.35 -7.88
C LYS A 90 -2.94 23.23 -9.41
N GLN A 91 -2.61 22.06 -9.96
CA GLN A 91 -2.78 21.80 -11.38
C GLN A 91 -4.23 21.43 -11.69
N GLN A 92 -4.90 20.67 -10.82
CA GLN A 92 -6.34 20.36 -10.96
C GLN A 92 -7.24 21.58 -10.75
N SER A 93 -6.85 22.56 -9.94
CA SER A 93 -7.66 23.76 -9.68
C SER A 93 -7.65 24.80 -10.83
N LYS A 94 -6.92 24.54 -11.91
CA LYS A 94 -6.76 25.46 -13.05
C LYS A 94 -7.56 25.06 -14.29
N ASP A 95 -8.24 23.92 -14.22
CA ASP A 95 -9.25 23.48 -15.18
C ASP A 95 -10.65 23.68 -14.57
#